data_AF-A0A2V6Y7N2-F1
#
_entry.id   AF-A0A2V6Y7N2-F1
#
_cell.length_a   1.000
_cell.length_b   1.000
_cell.length_c   1.000
_cell.angle_alpha   90.00
_cell.angle_beta   90.00
_cell.angle_gamma   90.00
#
_symmetry.space_group_name_H-M   'P 1'
#
loop_
_entity.id
_entity.type
_entity.pdbx_description
1 polymer ?
#
loop_
_entity_poly.entity_id
_entity_poly.type
_entity_poly.pdbx_seq_one_letter_code
_entity_poly.pdbx_strand_id
1 'polypeptide(L)'
;MSWGTLLLIRWRWRGRWWLVGLGLASGGLSLVAAPAGAGILDASWIAPTTNTDESPLTDLESYRVYYGASDPPCPGSSSFVVASPTPSPPPNQTVTFRLTGLSAGALYFVSITAVDIFGNESDCSAVASAVARIDFAVAPATGVNFGSVSLGNSADQVFTVSNTGGGTVSGGVSTSGPFSAVAGSPFSLAGLGATETVTVRFRPITAATATANVNFTADGDVISRIVTGIGIGSDITPPTVAITAPTSNPIYNTNSFALTLRGTASDNVGVSQVTWSNSAGGNGTATGTTSWTASGIVLQVGTNVLTVTARDGSTNSATATLTVTATPLAFTDDPLVAESTVIKAAHVMEVRAAIDAVRLAVGLAPFDWTDPTLTPESTPVKAAHLADLRTALDQAYEVAGRAAPLYTDPDALAEFTLIKAIHLNELRRAVRGL
;
A
#
# COMPACT_ATOMS: atom_id res chain seq x y z
N MET A 1 66.82 -22.18 -18.48
CA MET A 1 66.22 -22.86 -19.63
C MET A 1 65.15 -21.91 -20.19
N SER A 2 64.31 -22.26 -21.17
CA SER A 2 63.40 -21.27 -21.80
C SER A 2 62.09 -21.90 -22.19
N TRP A 3 60.99 -21.41 -21.62
CA TRP A 3 59.64 -21.93 -21.84
C TRP A 3 58.75 -20.92 -22.55
N GLY A 4 58.04 -21.36 -23.59
CA GLY A 4 57.00 -20.58 -24.25
C GLY A 4 55.67 -20.76 -23.53
N THR A 5 55.39 -19.98 -22.49
CA THR A 5 54.09 -19.97 -21.82
C THR A 5 53.30 -18.71 -22.19
N LEU A 6 52.10 -18.88 -22.73
CA LEU A 6 51.19 -17.78 -23.03
C LEU A 6 50.51 -17.33 -21.73
N LEU A 7 51.06 -16.30 -21.07
CA LEU A 7 50.44 -15.67 -19.91
C LEU A 7 49.37 -14.67 -20.43
N LEU A 8 48.10 -14.89 -20.09
CA LEU A 8 46.99 -14.01 -20.46
C LEU A 8 46.38 -13.41 -19.20
N ILE A 9 46.57 -12.10 -19.00
CA ILE A 9 45.73 -11.32 -18.10
C ILE A 9 44.44 -11.02 -18.87
N ARG A 10 43.30 -11.55 -18.42
CA ARG A 10 42.02 -11.33 -19.10
C ARG A 10 41.55 -9.88 -18.90
N TRP A 11 41.32 -9.20 -20.02
CA TRP A 11 40.75 -7.85 -20.09
C TRP A 11 39.23 -7.88 -19.99
N ARG A 12 38.66 -6.91 -19.27
CA ARG A 12 37.31 -6.40 -19.53
C ARG A 12 37.44 -4.95 -19.97
N TRP A 13 37.49 -4.71 -21.28
CA TRP A 13 37.37 -3.38 -21.86
C TRP A 13 35.94 -2.84 -21.66
N ARG A 14 35.79 -1.70 -20.99
CA ARG A 14 34.65 -0.78 -21.18
C ARG A 14 35.20 0.64 -21.27
N GLY A 15 35.20 1.17 -22.49
CA GLY A 15 35.90 2.41 -22.84
C GLY A 15 35.35 3.66 -22.17
N ARG A 16 36.21 4.68 -22.05
CA ARG A 16 35.80 6.03 -21.65
C ARG A 16 36.67 7.06 -22.37
N TRP A 17 36.00 7.98 -23.04
CA TRP A 17 36.56 9.07 -23.84
C TRP A 17 37.20 10.14 -22.95
N TRP A 18 38.33 10.71 -23.38
CA TRP A 18 38.96 11.87 -22.75
C TRP A 18 38.41 13.17 -23.34
N LEU A 19 38.00 14.09 -22.47
CA LEU A 19 37.95 15.53 -22.76
C LEU A 19 39.01 16.20 -21.88
N VAL A 20 39.91 16.94 -22.54
CA VAL A 20 41.01 17.70 -21.94
C VAL A 20 40.45 19.00 -21.36
N GLY A 21 40.77 19.29 -20.10
CA GLY A 21 40.56 20.59 -19.47
C GLY A 21 41.78 20.96 -18.64
N LEU A 22 42.55 21.95 -19.11
CA LEU A 22 43.67 22.58 -18.42
C LEU A 22 43.19 23.28 -17.13
N GLY A 23 43.91 23.12 -16.02
CA GLY A 23 43.68 23.86 -14.78
C GLY A 23 44.90 23.84 -13.86
N LEU A 24 45.32 25.03 -13.42
CA LEU A 24 46.59 25.38 -12.78
C LEU A 24 46.91 24.67 -11.46
N ALA A 25 48.20 24.45 -11.26
CA ALA A 25 48.81 23.95 -10.02
C ALA A 25 48.86 25.03 -8.92
N SER A 26 48.56 24.64 -7.69
CA SER A 26 49.06 25.30 -6.48
C SER A 26 49.39 24.23 -5.44
N GLY A 27 50.63 24.29 -4.94
CA GLY A 27 51.24 23.29 -4.08
C GLY A 27 50.74 23.35 -2.64
N GLY A 28 50.36 22.18 -2.13
CA GLY A 28 50.21 21.90 -0.70
C GLY A 28 51.05 20.68 -0.37
N LEU A 29 51.91 20.80 0.63
CA LEU A 29 52.81 19.76 1.12
C LEU A 29 51.98 18.60 1.71
N SER A 30 51.72 17.57 0.92
CA SER A 30 51.03 16.36 1.38
C SER A 30 52.01 15.49 2.15
N LEU A 31 51.72 15.24 3.44
CA LEU A 31 52.26 14.08 4.14
C LEU A 31 51.83 12.82 3.35
N VAL A 32 52.79 12.17 2.71
CA VAL A 32 52.57 10.89 2.02
C VAL A 32 52.36 9.84 3.09
N ALA A 33 51.10 9.56 3.41
CA ALA A 33 50.73 8.31 4.04
C ALA A 33 51.18 7.17 3.11
N ALA A 34 51.85 6.16 3.68
CA ALA A 34 52.27 4.96 2.97
C ALA A 34 51.11 4.39 2.13
N PRO A 35 51.36 3.85 0.91
CA PRO A 35 50.27 3.33 0.09
C PRO A 35 49.62 2.16 0.82
N ALA A 36 48.37 2.33 1.22
CA ALA A 36 47.57 1.24 1.77
C ALA A 36 47.44 0.16 0.68
N GLY A 37 47.94 -1.04 0.95
CA GLY A 37 47.88 -2.18 0.04
C GLY A 37 46.43 -2.63 -0.20
N ALA A 38 45.74 -2.00 -1.15
CA ALA A 38 44.33 -2.22 -1.51
C ALA A 38 44.15 -2.81 -2.93
N GLY A 39 45.22 -2.76 -3.71
CA GLY A 39 45.24 -3.15 -5.10
C GLY A 39 45.17 -4.66 -5.24
N ILE A 40 44.39 -5.09 -6.23
CA ILE A 40 44.29 -6.46 -6.68
C ILE A 40 44.72 -6.58 -8.14
N LEU A 41 45.23 -7.77 -8.47
CA LEU A 41 45.45 -8.22 -9.84
C LEU A 41 44.96 -9.65 -9.98
N ASP A 42 44.23 -9.94 -11.04
CA ASP A 42 43.82 -11.31 -11.38
C ASP A 42 44.81 -11.88 -12.40
N ALA A 43 45.67 -12.78 -11.96
CA ALA A 43 46.59 -13.51 -12.82
C ALA A 43 45.93 -14.78 -13.35
N SER A 44 46.17 -15.12 -14.63
CA SER A 44 45.81 -16.42 -15.19
C SER A 44 46.89 -16.98 -16.09
N TRP A 45 47.11 -18.29 -16.02
CA TRP A 45 48.11 -19.00 -16.81
C TRP A 45 47.60 -20.38 -17.23
N ILE A 46 48.24 -20.94 -18.25
CA ILE A 46 48.03 -22.34 -18.64
C ILE A 46 49.01 -23.21 -17.86
N ALA A 47 48.49 -24.24 -17.20
CA ALA A 47 49.29 -25.22 -16.47
C ALA A 47 50.21 -25.99 -17.45
N PRO A 48 51.47 -26.23 -17.08
CA PRO A 48 52.37 -27.04 -17.89
C PRO A 48 51.93 -28.51 -17.87
N THR A 49 52.15 -29.21 -18.99
CA THR A 49 51.84 -30.64 -19.12
C THR A 49 53.07 -31.52 -19.26
N THR A 50 54.24 -30.91 -19.45
CA THR A 50 55.51 -31.61 -19.75
C THR A 50 56.70 -30.98 -19.02
N ASN A 51 57.70 -31.80 -18.75
CA ASN A 51 59.02 -31.41 -18.28
C ASN A 51 59.90 -30.86 -19.41
N THR A 52 61.09 -30.34 -19.06
CA THR A 52 62.01 -29.69 -20.02
C THR A 52 62.53 -30.66 -21.08
N ASP A 53 62.58 -31.94 -20.73
CA ASP A 53 62.97 -33.05 -21.61
C ASP A 53 61.79 -33.60 -22.44
N GLU A 54 60.68 -32.88 -22.48
CA GLU A 54 59.42 -33.23 -23.15
C GLU A 54 58.68 -34.44 -22.55
N SER A 55 59.18 -35.01 -21.44
CA SER A 55 58.46 -36.07 -20.72
C SER A 55 57.17 -35.53 -20.07
N PRO A 56 56.12 -36.36 -19.89
CA PRO A 56 54.90 -35.93 -19.21
C PRO A 56 55.15 -35.50 -17.75
N LEU A 57 54.54 -34.39 -17.35
CA LEU A 57 54.60 -33.89 -15.97
C LEU A 57 53.67 -34.72 -15.06
N THR A 58 54.22 -35.28 -13.97
CA THR A 58 53.47 -36.20 -13.08
C THR A 58 53.55 -35.86 -11.60
N ASP A 59 54.26 -34.81 -11.27
CA ASP A 59 54.73 -34.47 -9.94
C ASP A 59 54.63 -32.96 -9.66
N LEU A 60 53.75 -32.24 -10.37
CA LEU A 60 53.51 -30.83 -10.12
C LEU A 60 52.83 -30.59 -8.76
N GLU A 61 53.53 -29.95 -7.83
CA GLU A 61 52.98 -29.65 -6.49
C GLU A 61 52.30 -28.28 -6.45
N SER A 62 52.97 -27.25 -6.97
CA SER A 62 52.49 -25.87 -6.85
C SER A 62 53.04 -24.95 -7.93
N TYR A 63 52.57 -23.71 -7.91
CA TYR A 63 53.09 -22.60 -8.68
C TYR A 63 53.58 -21.52 -7.74
N ARG A 64 54.67 -20.86 -8.10
CA ARG A 64 55.11 -19.64 -7.43
C ARG A 64 54.82 -18.44 -8.33
N VAL A 65 53.98 -17.54 -7.84
CA VAL A 65 53.55 -16.33 -8.54
C VAL A 65 54.39 -15.18 -8.02
N TYR A 66 55.43 -14.80 -8.76
CA TYR A 66 56.27 -13.65 -8.46
C TYR A 66 55.61 -12.36 -8.93
N TYR A 67 55.72 -11.30 -8.13
CA TYR A 67 55.19 -9.99 -8.48
C TYR A 67 56.06 -8.85 -7.95
N GLY A 68 56.04 -7.71 -8.63
CA GLY A 68 56.75 -6.52 -8.18
C GLY A 68 56.49 -5.30 -9.05
N ALA A 69 56.92 -4.13 -8.59
CA ALA A 69 56.83 -2.88 -9.36
C ALA A 69 57.94 -2.74 -10.43
N SER A 70 58.84 -3.72 -10.53
CA SER A 70 59.99 -3.74 -11.46
C SER A 70 59.95 -4.98 -12.37
N ASP A 71 60.50 -4.83 -13.58
CA ASP A 71 60.62 -5.88 -14.60
C ASP A 71 62.10 -6.34 -14.73
N PRO A 72 62.42 -7.65 -14.67
CA PRO A 72 61.52 -8.78 -14.43
C PRO A 72 61.23 -9.01 -12.93
N PRO A 73 60.03 -9.50 -12.57
CA PRO A 73 59.67 -9.80 -11.19
C PRO A 73 60.24 -11.15 -10.69
N CYS A 74 60.79 -11.97 -11.59
CA CYS A 74 61.27 -13.32 -11.30
C CYS A 74 62.76 -13.47 -11.70
N PRO A 75 63.62 -14.06 -10.84
CA PRO A 75 63.35 -14.42 -9.44
C PRO A 75 63.33 -13.18 -8.54
N GLY A 76 62.27 -13.01 -7.74
CA GLY A 76 62.07 -11.85 -6.88
C GLY A 76 61.72 -12.21 -5.44
N SER A 77 61.83 -11.25 -4.52
CA SER A 77 61.55 -11.48 -3.08
C SER A 77 60.06 -11.60 -2.75
N SER A 78 59.18 -11.07 -3.59
CA SER A 78 57.73 -11.09 -3.39
C SER A 78 57.10 -12.18 -4.25
N SER A 79 56.53 -13.20 -3.60
CA SER A 79 55.79 -14.25 -4.29
C SER A 79 54.64 -14.82 -3.46
N PHE A 80 53.64 -15.37 -4.13
CA PHE A 80 52.62 -16.23 -3.54
C PHE A 80 52.82 -17.67 -4.01
N VAL A 81 52.46 -18.63 -3.16
CA VAL A 81 52.41 -20.05 -3.53
C VAL A 81 50.95 -20.43 -3.81
N VAL A 82 50.72 -21.03 -4.97
CA VAL A 82 49.40 -21.48 -5.43
C VAL A 82 49.48 -22.98 -5.65
N ALA A 83 48.74 -23.77 -4.88
CA ALA A 83 48.75 -25.23 -5.02
C ALA A 83 48.25 -25.67 -6.40
N SER A 84 48.87 -26.69 -6.98
CA SER A 84 48.36 -27.31 -8.20
C SER A 84 47.14 -28.19 -7.86
N PRO A 85 46.03 -28.11 -8.61
CA PRO A 85 44.87 -28.99 -8.40
C PRO A 85 45.16 -30.47 -8.72
N THR A 86 46.21 -30.73 -9.51
CA THR A 86 46.61 -32.07 -9.94
C THR A 86 48.12 -32.11 -10.21
N PRO A 87 48.82 -33.20 -9.86
CA PRO A 87 50.21 -33.44 -10.24
C PRO A 87 50.44 -33.59 -11.76
N SER A 88 49.39 -33.94 -12.50
CA SER A 88 49.38 -34.06 -13.97
C SER A 88 48.25 -33.23 -14.58
N PRO A 89 48.47 -31.93 -14.84
CA PRO A 89 47.49 -31.09 -15.53
C PRO A 89 47.15 -31.62 -16.93
N PRO A 90 45.87 -31.68 -17.35
CA PRO A 90 45.53 -31.89 -18.75
C PRO A 90 45.91 -30.66 -19.60
N PRO A 91 46.07 -30.85 -20.94
CA PRO A 91 46.33 -29.74 -21.86
C PRO A 91 45.29 -28.62 -21.75
N ASN A 92 45.76 -27.37 -21.83
CA ASN A 92 44.96 -26.14 -21.74
C ASN A 92 44.25 -25.91 -20.39
N GLN A 93 44.62 -26.62 -19.33
CA GLN A 93 44.11 -26.29 -17.99
C GLN A 93 44.53 -24.86 -17.62
N THR A 94 43.54 -23.99 -17.40
CA THR A 94 43.78 -22.62 -16.94
C THR A 94 43.76 -22.58 -15.41
N VAL A 95 44.75 -21.95 -14.83
CA VAL A 95 44.81 -21.63 -13.40
C VAL A 95 44.66 -20.13 -13.23
N THR A 96 43.92 -19.71 -12.20
CA THR A 96 43.68 -18.30 -11.89
C THR A 96 44.00 -18.01 -10.44
N PHE A 97 44.62 -16.87 -10.16
CA PHE A 97 44.92 -16.43 -8.81
C PHE A 97 44.76 -14.90 -8.68
N ARG A 98 44.12 -14.45 -7.59
CA ARG A 98 43.97 -13.02 -7.29
C ARG A 98 45.07 -12.59 -6.31
N LEU A 99 45.99 -11.77 -6.78
CA LEU A 99 46.94 -11.05 -5.95
C LEU A 99 46.18 -9.96 -5.20
N THR A 100 46.48 -9.80 -3.91
CA THR A 100 45.90 -8.78 -3.03
C THR A 100 47.01 -8.06 -2.27
N GLY A 101 46.70 -6.93 -1.63
CA GLY A 101 47.69 -6.17 -0.85
C GLY A 101 48.64 -5.32 -1.68
N LEU A 102 48.36 -5.12 -2.98
CA LEU A 102 49.18 -4.29 -3.87
C LEU A 102 48.90 -2.80 -3.65
N SER A 103 49.79 -1.91 -4.07
CA SER A 103 49.48 -0.48 -4.14
C SER A 103 48.52 -0.20 -5.28
N ALA A 104 47.28 0.19 -4.99
CA ALA A 104 46.28 0.51 -6.00
C ALA A 104 46.76 1.66 -6.92
N GLY A 105 46.43 1.57 -8.21
CA GLY A 105 46.86 2.53 -9.23
C GLY A 105 48.33 2.40 -9.67
N ALA A 106 49.13 1.54 -9.03
CA ALA A 106 50.50 1.27 -9.45
C ALA A 106 50.59 0.10 -10.44
N LEU A 107 51.52 0.20 -11.39
CA LEU A 107 51.86 -0.86 -12.35
C LEU A 107 52.66 -1.96 -11.63
N TYR A 108 52.26 -3.21 -11.80
CA TYR A 108 52.97 -4.39 -11.34
C TYR A 108 53.28 -5.31 -12.53
N PHE A 109 54.41 -6.00 -12.43
CA PHE A 109 54.85 -7.08 -13.30
C PHE A 109 54.69 -8.41 -12.56
N VAL A 110 54.26 -9.46 -13.26
CA VAL A 110 53.97 -10.79 -12.73
C VAL A 110 54.58 -11.86 -13.63
N SER A 111 55.25 -12.84 -13.02
CA SER A 111 55.79 -14.05 -13.66
C SER A 111 55.56 -15.26 -12.78
N ILE A 112 55.50 -16.44 -13.38
CA ILE A 112 55.12 -17.68 -12.69
C ILE A 112 56.15 -18.76 -12.96
N THR A 113 56.43 -19.57 -11.95
CA THR A 113 57.18 -20.82 -12.07
C THR A 113 56.33 -21.98 -11.57
N ALA A 114 56.61 -23.17 -12.07
CA ALA A 114 56.07 -24.43 -11.57
C ALA A 114 57.05 -25.04 -10.56
N VAL A 115 56.52 -25.69 -9.52
CA VAL A 115 57.30 -26.33 -8.46
C VAL A 115 56.84 -27.78 -8.33
N ASP A 116 57.78 -28.73 -8.42
CA ASP A 116 57.50 -30.16 -8.25
C ASP A 116 57.43 -30.57 -6.77
N ILE A 117 57.04 -31.83 -6.49
CA ILE A 117 56.98 -32.40 -5.13
C ILE A 117 58.33 -32.46 -4.40
N PHE A 118 59.45 -32.29 -5.12
CA PHE A 118 60.79 -32.26 -4.56
C PHE A 118 61.27 -30.82 -4.29
N GLY A 119 60.44 -29.82 -4.60
CA GLY A 119 60.74 -28.41 -4.45
C GLY A 119 61.60 -27.82 -5.56
N ASN A 120 61.82 -28.53 -6.68
CA ASN A 120 62.52 -27.98 -7.83
C ASN A 120 61.61 -26.99 -8.57
N GLU A 121 62.16 -25.84 -8.93
CA GLU A 121 61.43 -24.76 -9.57
C GLU A 121 61.81 -24.61 -11.04
N SER A 122 60.83 -24.44 -11.92
CA SER A 122 61.04 -24.20 -13.35
C SER A 122 61.66 -22.81 -13.63
N ASP A 123 62.03 -22.52 -14.88
CA ASP A 123 62.31 -21.12 -15.22
C ASP A 123 61.04 -20.27 -15.17
N CYS A 124 61.26 -18.97 -15.07
CA CYS A 124 60.22 -17.97 -15.12
C CYS A 124 59.45 -18.03 -16.45
N SER A 125 58.12 -17.96 -16.37
CA SER A 125 57.26 -17.66 -17.51
C SER A 125 57.58 -16.29 -18.11
N ALA A 126 57.03 -16.02 -19.29
CA ALA A 126 56.93 -14.66 -19.81
C ALA A 126 56.32 -13.71 -18.77
N VAL A 127 56.82 -12.47 -18.75
CA VAL A 127 56.32 -11.41 -17.85
C VAL A 127 55.02 -10.84 -18.40
N ALA A 128 54.01 -10.70 -17.54
CA ALA A 128 52.85 -9.84 -17.82
C ALA A 128 52.84 -8.65 -16.87
N SER A 129 52.20 -7.56 -17.25
CA SER A 129 52.05 -6.38 -16.40
C SER A 129 50.64 -5.82 -16.42
N ALA A 130 50.23 -5.25 -15.28
CA ALA A 130 48.93 -4.61 -15.12
C ALA A 130 48.95 -3.61 -13.96
N VAL A 131 48.08 -2.61 -14.04
CA VAL A 131 47.88 -1.66 -12.93
C VAL A 131 46.95 -2.30 -11.90
N ALA A 132 47.38 -2.34 -10.63
CA ALA A 132 46.56 -2.90 -9.56
C ALA A 132 45.31 -2.04 -9.34
N ARG A 133 44.14 -2.68 -9.29
CA ARG A 133 42.84 -2.00 -9.13
C ARG A 133 42.23 -2.30 -7.76
N ILE A 134 41.29 -1.48 -7.30
CA ILE A 134 40.45 -1.81 -6.15
C ILE A 134 39.18 -2.50 -6.66
N ASP A 135 38.56 -3.38 -5.87
CA ASP A 135 37.30 -4.03 -6.21
C ASP A 135 36.29 -3.79 -5.07
N PHE A 136 35.04 -3.55 -5.43
CA PHE A 136 33.96 -3.37 -4.48
C PHE A 136 32.67 -4.00 -4.99
N ALA A 137 31.77 -4.35 -4.08
CA ALA A 137 30.48 -4.94 -4.41
C ALA A 137 29.34 -4.07 -3.87
N VAL A 138 28.17 -4.19 -4.51
CA VAL A 138 26.93 -3.54 -4.06
C VAL A 138 25.82 -4.57 -4.04
N ALA A 139 25.15 -4.69 -2.89
CA ALA A 139 23.95 -5.50 -2.70
C ALA A 139 22.72 -4.60 -2.46
N PRO A 140 21.51 -4.99 -2.93
CA PRO A 140 21.23 -6.14 -3.79
C PRO A 140 21.90 -6.03 -5.17
N ALA A 141 22.24 -7.16 -5.79
CA ALA A 141 22.83 -7.18 -7.14
C ALA A 141 21.78 -6.97 -8.24
N THR A 142 20.49 -7.14 -7.93
CA THR A 142 19.37 -6.91 -8.84
C THR A 142 18.80 -5.50 -8.69
N GLY A 143 17.83 -5.14 -9.53
CA GLY A 143 17.08 -3.92 -9.34
C GLY A 143 16.25 -3.93 -8.05
N VAL A 144 15.96 -2.74 -7.51
CA VAL A 144 15.21 -2.53 -6.27
C VAL A 144 13.93 -1.76 -6.56
N ASN A 145 12.80 -2.23 -6.04
CA ASN A 145 11.49 -1.60 -6.21
C ASN A 145 11.03 -0.96 -4.90
N PHE A 146 10.67 0.32 -4.97
CA PHE A 146 10.16 1.12 -3.85
C PHE A 146 8.65 0.96 -3.62
N GLY A 147 7.95 0.24 -4.50
CA GLY A 147 6.51 0.06 -4.45
C GLY A 147 5.73 1.30 -4.86
N SER A 148 4.46 1.36 -4.44
CA SER A 148 3.57 2.51 -4.65
C SER A 148 3.67 3.47 -3.48
N VAL A 149 3.94 4.75 -3.77
CA VAL A 149 4.09 5.81 -2.77
C VAL A 149 3.19 6.98 -3.15
N SER A 150 2.35 7.42 -2.22
CA SER A 150 1.47 8.58 -2.45
C SER A 150 2.28 9.86 -2.67
N LEU A 151 1.81 10.74 -3.55
CA LEU A 151 2.46 12.04 -3.80
C LEU A 151 2.65 12.81 -2.49
N GLY A 152 3.85 13.40 -2.30
CA GLY A 152 4.23 14.10 -1.06
C GLY A 152 4.85 13.21 0.02
N ASN A 153 4.63 11.89 -0.03
CA ASN A 153 5.29 10.92 0.86
C ASN A 153 6.63 10.44 0.29
N SER A 154 7.33 9.58 1.05
CA SER A 154 8.58 8.98 0.64
C SER A 154 8.69 7.53 1.08
N ALA A 155 9.42 6.73 0.30
CA ALA A 155 9.89 5.41 0.70
C ALA A 155 11.42 5.32 0.60
N ASP A 156 12.03 4.60 1.53
CA ASP A 156 13.48 4.40 1.61
C ASP A 156 13.84 2.94 1.34
N GLN A 157 14.93 2.72 0.61
CA GLN A 157 15.53 1.41 0.38
C GLN A 157 17.03 1.49 0.68
N VAL A 158 17.60 0.36 1.08
CA VAL A 158 19.00 0.29 1.50
C VAL A 158 19.80 -0.55 0.51
N PHE A 159 20.98 -0.03 0.16
CA PHE A 159 22.03 -0.76 -0.52
C PHE A 159 23.20 -0.94 0.44
N THR A 160 23.88 -2.07 0.34
CA THR A 160 25.12 -2.32 1.09
C THR A 160 26.29 -2.29 0.13
N VAL A 161 27.24 -1.40 0.37
CA VAL A 161 28.52 -1.37 -0.34
C VAL A 161 29.51 -2.21 0.46
N SER A 162 30.35 -3.00 -0.21
CA SER A 162 31.32 -3.88 0.45
C SER A 162 32.67 -3.80 -0.24
N ASN A 163 33.74 -3.69 0.54
CA ASN A 163 35.11 -3.76 0.04
C ASN A 163 35.49 -5.22 -0.22
N THR A 164 35.80 -5.56 -1.49
CA THR A 164 36.20 -6.92 -1.90
C THR A 164 37.67 -7.00 -2.32
N GLY A 165 38.37 -5.86 -2.48
CA GLY A 165 39.77 -5.78 -2.88
C GLY A 165 40.78 -5.65 -1.73
N GLY A 166 40.34 -5.29 -0.52
CA GLY A 166 41.21 -4.92 0.60
C GLY A 166 41.48 -3.41 0.66
N GLY A 167 42.41 -2.98 1.53
CA GLY A 167 42.75 -1.57 1.77
C GLY A 167 41.53 -0.63 1.93
N THR A 168 41.57 0.62 1.44
CA THR A 168 40.42 1.55 1.59
C THR A 168 39.74 1.84 0.27
N VAL A 169 38.45 1.50 0.14
CA VAL A 169 37.60 1.88 -1.01
C VAL A 169 36.89 3.19 -0.66
N SER A 170 37.07 4.25 -1.45
CA SER A 170 36.37 5.53 -1.25
C SER A 170 35.53 5.90 -2.46
N GLY A 171 34.31 6.35 -2.22
CA GLY A 171 33.37 6.58 -3.31
C GLY A 171 32.16 7.42 -2.95
N GLY A 172 31.28 7.57 -3.94
CA GLY A 172 30.05 8.32 -3.84
C GLY A 172 28.93 7.67 -4.62
N VAL A 173 27.71 8.10 -4.30
CA VAL A 173 26.49 7.61 -4.91
C VAL A 173 25.80 8.76 -5.63
N SER A 174 25.39 8.51 -6.87
CA SER A 174 24.61 9.45 -7.67
C SER A 174 23.36 8.78 -8.22
N THR A 175 22.28 9.54 -8.32
CA THR A 175 21.02 9.13 -8.95
C THR A 175 20.24 10.37 -9.40
N SER A 176 19.17 10.19 -10.15
CA SER A 176 18.31 11.27 -10.64
C SER A 176 16.95 11.27 -9.92
N GLY A 177 16.37 12.46 -9.76
CA GLY A 177 15.01 12.62 -9.27
C GLY A 177 14.01 11.77 -10.07
N PRO A 178 12.97 11.22 -9.44
CA PRO A 178 12.52 11.41 -8.06
C PRO A 178 13.27 10.58 -6.99
N PHE A 179 14.40 9.95 -7.33
CA PHE A 179 15.25 9.25 -6.38
C PHE A 179 16.36 10.17 -5.85
N SER A 180 16.81 9.94 -4.63
CA SER A 180 17.92 10.68 -4.00
C SER A 180 18.68 9.80 -3.01
N ALA A 181 20.01 9.91 -2.96
CA ALA A 181 20.80 9.28 -1.90
C ALA A 181 20.73 10.18 -0.66
N VAL A 182 20.16 9.68 0.43
CA VAL A 182 19.88 10.47 1.65
C VAL A 182 20.81 10.15 2.82
N ALA A 183 21.53 9.02 2.76
CA ALA A 183 22.56 8.64 3.73
C ALA A 183 23.59 7.69 3.10
N GLY A 184 24.78 7.59 3.71
CA GLY A 184 25.86 6.68 3.28
C GLY A 184 26.63 7.11 2.02
N SER A 185 26.45 8.36 1.56
CA SER A 185 27.21 8.93 0.44
C SER A 185 27.75 10.31 0.82
N PRO A 186 29.07 10.59 0.66
CA PRO A 186 30.12 9.65 0.23
C PRO A 186 30.37 8.53 1.26
N PHE A 187 31.05 7.45 0.84
CA PHE A 187 31.44 6.32 1.70
C PHE A 187 32.95 6.06 1.65
N SER A 188 33.48 5.45 2.72
CA SER A 188 34.88 5.01 2.82
C SER A 188 34.97 3.70 3.61
N LEU A 189 35.46 2.63 2.99
CA LEU A 189 35.47 1.27 3.53
C LEU A 189 36.91 0.78 3.73
N ALA A 190 37.38 0.76 4.97
CA ALA A 190 38.73 0.32 5.32
C ALA A 190 38.79 -1.17 5.68
N GLY A 191 39.56 -1.94 4.91
CA GLY A 191 39.79 -3.37 5.10
C GLY A 191 38.90 -4.26 4.22
N LEU A 192 39.40 -5.46 3.92
CA LEU A 192 38.64 -6.48 3.21
C LEU A 192 37.39 -6.85 4.01
N GLY A 193 36.24 -6.86 3.36
CA GLY A 193 34.96 -7.20 3.99
C GLY A 193 34.28 -6.06 4.75
N ALA A 194 34.89 -4.87 4.83
CA ALA A 194 34.23 -3.69 5.39
C ALA A 194 32.99 -3.32 4.57
N THR A 195 31.93 -2.88 5.24
CA THR A 195 30.66 -2.55 4.62
C THR A 195 30.10 -1.21 5.11
N GLU A 196 29.30 -0.56 4.27
CA GLU A 196 28.55 0.66 4.59
C GLU A 196 27.17 0.56 3.96
N THR A 197 26.16 1.10 4.64
CA THR A 197 24.79 1.16 4.13
C THR A 197 24.51 2.50 3.48
N VAL A 198 23.99 2.47 2.26
CA VAL A 198 23.51 3.64 1.52
C VAL A 198 22.00 3.60 1.49
N THR A 199 21.36 4.63 2.04
CA THR A 199 19.92 4.79 1.96
C THR A 199 19.56 5.65 0.76
N VAL A 200 18.78 5.08 -0.15
CA VAL A 200 18.19 5.79 -1.28
C VAL A 200 16.71 6.01 -0.99
N ARG A 201 16.22 7.21 -1.27
CA ARG A 201 14.85 7.63 -1.06
C ARG A 201 14.15 7.89 -2.38
N PHE A 202 12.91 7.42 -2.51
CA PHE A 202 11.98 7.76 -3.59
C PHE A 202 10.93 8.75 -3.07
N ARG A 203 10.80 9.91 -3.71
CA ARG A 203 9.80 10.96 -3.42
C ARG A 203 9.05 11.34 -4.71
N PRO A 204 7.96 10.65 -5.07
CA PRO A 204 7.22 10.96 -6.29
C PRO A 204 6.50 12.31 -6.21
N ILE A 205 6.56 13.05 -7.32
CA ILE A 205 5.83 14.32 -7.51
C ILE A 205 4.74 14.23 -8.59
N THR A 206 4.69 13.12 -9.32
CA THR A 206 3.69 12.83 -10.36
C THR A 206 3.17 11.40 -10.19
N ALA A 207 1.89 11.18 -10.48
CA ALA A 207 1.27 9.86 -10.41
C ALA A 207 1.69 8.98 -11.61
N ALA A 208 2.92 8.50 -11.60
CA ALA A 208 3.51 7.71 -12.68
C ALA A 208 4.61 6.77 -12.15
N THR A 209 4.94 5.75 -12.94
CA THR A 209 6.13 4.92 -12.71
C THR A 209 7.39 5.73 -12.99
N ALA A 210 8.31 5.75 -12.03
CA ALA A 210 9.64 6.31 -12.16
C ALA A 210 10.69 5.21 -12.16
N THR A 211 11.70 5.36 -13.02
CA THR A 211 12.84 4.45 -13.13
C THR A 211 14.12 5.27 -13.19
N ALA A 212 15.15 4.86 -12.47
CA ALA A 212 16.47 5.49 -12.53
C ALA A 212 17.58 4.48 -12.27
N ASN A 213 18.82 4.92 -12.48
CA ASN A 213 20.00 4.21 -12.04
C ASN A 213 20.53 4.86 -10.75
N VAL A 214 20.90 4.03 -9.79
CA VAL A 214 21.75 4.42 -8.65
C VAL A 214 23.17 3.96 -8.99
N ASN A 215 24.07 4.93 -9.17
CA ASN A 215 25.44 4.69 -9.59
C ASN A 215 26.37 4.85 -8.40
N PHE A 216 26.98 3.75 -7.97
CA PHE A 216 28.03 3.71 -6.97
C PHE A 216 29.36 3.84 -7.69
N THR A 217 30.08 4.92 -7.44
CA THR A 217 31.38 5.20 -8.07
C THR A 217 32.44 5.16 -7.00
N ALA A 218 33.45 4.31 -7.18
CA ALA A 218 34.63 4.27 -6.31
C ALA A 218 35.86 3.97 -7.17
N ASP A 219 36.94 4.70 -6.93
CA ASP A 219 38.28 4.44 -7.50
C ASP A 219 38.32 4.25 -9.03
N GLY A 220 37.43 4.92 -9.76
CA GLY A 220 37.34 4.90 -11.23
C GLY A 220 36.33 3.90 -11.81
N ASP A 221 35.85 2.96 -10.99
CA ASP A 221 34.83 1.98 -11.36
C ASP A 221 33.42 2.44 -10.97
N VAL A 222 32.42 1.93 -11.70
CA VAL A 222 31.01 2.24 -11.47
C VAL A 222 30.18 0.95 -11.45
N ILE A 223 29.45 0.74 -10.35
CA ILE A 223 28.42 -0.28 -10.24
C ILE A 223 27.05 0.42 -10.26
N SER A 224 26.23 0.10 -11.25
CA SER A 224 24.87 0.65 -11.38
C SER A 224 23.81 -0.33 -10.93
N ARG A 225 22.81 0.16 -10.17
CA ARG A 225 21.60 -0.57 -9.82
C ARG A 225 20.37 0.15 -10.34
N ILE A 226 19.45 -0.60 -10.96
CA ILE A 226 18.17 -0.05 -11.40
C ILE A 226 17.27 0.10 -10.19
N VAL A 227 16.60 1.24 -10.06
CA VAL A 227 15.55 1.47 -9.09
C VAL A 227 14.24 1.81 -9.80
N THR A 228 13.15 1.29 -9.27
CA THR A 228 11.79 1.60 -9.74
C THR A 228 10.89 1.97 -8.58
N GLY A 229 9.86 2.78 -8.86
CA GLY A 229 8.82 3.13 -7.89
C GLY A 229 7.63 3.75 -8.61
N ILE A 230 6.44 3.67 -8.02
CA ILE A 230 5.22 4.23 -8.60
C ILE A 230 4.72 5.35 -7.71
N GLY A 231 4.64 6.57 -8.26
CA GLY A 231 3.88 7.64 -7.63
C GLY A 231 2.39 7.38 -7.81
N ILE A 232 1.62 7.42 -6.73
CA ILE A 232 0.15 7.36 -6.80
C ILE A 232 -0.45 8.67 -6.29
N GLY A 233 -1.40 9.23 -7.04
CA GLY A 233 -2.19 10.38 -6.60
C GLY A 233 -3.20 9.99 -5.52
N SER A 234 -3.80 10.99 -4.87
CA SER A 234 -5.08 10.77 -4.19
C SER A 234 -6.12 10.38 -5.23
N ASP A 235 -7.10 9.54 -4.86
CA ASP A 235 -8.25 9.36 -5.74
C ASP A 235 -8.98 10.69 -5.88
N ILE A 236 -9.39 11.01 -7.10
CA ILE A 236 -10.13 12.22 -7.47
C ILE A 236 -11.46 11.90 -8.16
N THR A 237 -11.75 10.62 -8.38
CA THR A 237 -12.98 10.19 -9.02
C THR A 237 -14.05 10.13 -7.94
N PRO A 238 -15.17 10.87 -8.08
CA PRO A 238 -16.25 10.76 -7.12
C PRO A 238 -16.99 9.43 -7.25
N PRO A 239 -17.53 8.90 -6.13
CA PRO A 239 -18.38 7.72 -6.18
C PRO A 239 -19.66 8.01 -6.96
N THR A 240 -20.38 6.95 -7.34
CA THR A 240 -21.78 7.03 -7.78
C THR A 240 -22.69 6.53 -6.67
N VAL A 241 -23.92 7.05 -6.60
CA VAL A 241 -24.94 6.61 -5.65
C VAL A 241 -26.31 6.67 -6.30
N ALA A 242 -27.15 5.65 -6.07
CA ALA A 242 -28.49 5.55 -6.61
C ALA A 242 -29.46 5.04 -5.56
N ILE A 243 -30.65 5.65 -5.48
CA ILE A 243 -31.77 5.17 -4.67
C ILE A 243 -32.59 4.20 -5.53
N THR A 244 -32.78 2.97 -5.06
CA THR A 244 -33.52 1.91 -5.79
C THR A 244 -34.82 1.52 -5.10
N ALA A 245 -34.97 1.81 -3.80
CA ALA A 245 -36.22 1.67 -3.07
C ALA A 245 -36.47 2.92 -2.21
N PRO A 246 -37.74 3.37 -2.07
CA PRO A 246 -38.99 2.71 -2.50
C PRO A 246 -39.27 2.81 -4.00
N THR A 247 -38.59 3.70 -4.71
CA THR A 247 -38.75 3.90 -6.15
C THR A 247 -37.45 4.44 -6.75
N SER A 248 -37.24 4.24 -8.05
CA SER A 248 -36.21 4.91 -8.84
C SER A 248 -36.68 6.24 -9.42
N ASN A 249 -37.97 6.57 -9.30
CA ASN A 249 -38.50 7.87 -9.71
C ASN A 249 -38.01 8.98 -8.76
N PRO A 250 -37.85 10.22 -9.23
CA PRO A 250 -37.40 11.33 -8.38
C PRO A 250 -38.45 11.76 -7.34
N ILE A 251 -39.70 11.32 -7.49
CA ILE A 251 -40.83 11.65 -6.62
C ILE A 251 -41.49 10.37 -6.11
N TYR A 252 -41.80 10.36 -4.81
CA TYR A 252 -42.54 9.28 -4.14
C TYR A 252 -43.65 9.87 -3.26
N ASN A 253 -44.88 9.38 -3.41
CA ASN A 253 -45.99 9.79 -2.54
C ASN A 253 -46.32 8.65 -1.60
N THR A 254 -46.55 8.97 -0.33
CA THR A 254 -46.89 7.97 0.70
C THR A 254 -47.84 8.54 1.74
N ASN A 255 -48.54 7.65 2.43
CA ASN A 255 -49.33 7.93 3.63
C ASN A 255 -48.64 7.34 4.89
N SER A 256 -47.41 6.83 4.76
CA SER A 256 -46.56 6.39 5.88
C SER A 256 -45.68 7.53 6.36
N PHE A 257 -45.44 7.60 7.68
CA PHE A 257 -44.52 8.56 8.31
C PHE A 257 -43.13 7.98 8.59
N ALA A 258 -42.92 6.71 8.26
CA ALA A 258 -41.61 6.07 8.31
C ALA A 258 -41.24 5.52 6.93
N LEU A 259 -39.99 5.71 6.53
CA LEU A 259 -39.47 5.22 5.26
C LEU A 259 -38.17 4.43 5.45
N THR A 260 -38.01 3.41 4.62
CA THR A 260 -36.72 2.74 4.42
C THR A 260 -36.25 3.00 3.00
N LEU A 261 -35.08 3.62 2.88
CA LEU A 261 -34.39 3.74 1.60
C LEU A 261 -33.43 2.57 1.40
N ARG A 262 -33.35 2.10 0.16
CA ARG A 262 -32.29 1.17 -0.28
C ARG A 262 -31.70 1.67 -1.57
N GLY A 263 -30.46 1.27 -1.82
CA GLY A 263 -29.79 1.66 -3.04
C GLY A 263 -28.43 1.03 -3.21
N THR A 264 -27.73 1.53 -4.21
CA THR A 264 -26.36 1.12 -4.53
C THR A 264 -25.42 2.31 -4.52
N ALA A 265 -24.15 2.06 -4.24
CA ALA A 265 -23.07 3.00 -4.48
C ALA A 265 -21.82 2.26 -4.98
N SER A 266 -21.03 2.91 -5.83
CA SER A 266 -19.80 2.32 -6.37
C SER A 266 -18.76 3.39 -6.66
N ASP A 267 -17.50 2.98 -6.67
CA ASP A 267 -16.34 3.83 -6.91
C ASP A 267 -15.20 2.97 -7.47
N ASN A 268 -14.20 3.56 -8.12
CA ASN A 268 -13.05 2.83 -8.69
C ASN A 268 -12.08 2.30 -7.62
N VAL A 269 -11.99 2.93 -6.44
CA VAL A 269 -11.19 2.44 -5.31
C VAL A 269 -12.09 1.89 -4.20
N GLY A 270 -13.22 2.54 -3.95
CA GLY A 270 -14.25 2.02 -3.06
C GLY A 270 -14.97 3.09 -2.24
N VAL A 271 -16.23 2.81 -1.91
CA VAL A 271 -17.07 3.68 -1.07
C VAL A 271 -16.81 3.38 0.41
N SER A 272 -16.45 4.40 1.18
CA SER A 272 -16.14 4.30 2.62
C SER A 272 -17.38 4.49 3.50
N GLN A 273 -18.34 5.32 3.07
CA GLN A 273 -19.54 5.64 3.86
C GLN A 273 -20.71 6.07 2.97
N VAL A 274 -21.93 5.70 3.38
CA VAL A 274 -23.19 6.24 2.85
C VAL A 274 -23.98 6.86 3.99
N THR A 275 -24.41 8.11 3.82
CA THR A 275 -25.20 8.88 4.80
C THR A 275 -26.48 9.41 4.16
N TRP A 276 -27.46 9.80 4.97
CA TRP A 276 -28.70 10.40 4.50
C TRP A 276 -29.12 11.57 5.39
N SER A 277 -29.89 12.50 4.82
CA SER A 277 -30.53 13.61 5.52
C SER A 277 -31.92 13.89 4.95
N ASN A 278 -32.85 14.35 5.77
CA ASN A 278 -34.16 14.82 5.37
C ASN A 278 -34.28 16.34 5.58
N SER A 279 -34.73 17.08 4.56
CA SER A 279 -34.99 18.53 4.67
C SER A 279 -36.00 18.91 5.74
N ALA A 280 -36.91 18.00 6.09
CA ALA A 280 -37.90 18.19 7.14
C ALA A 280 -37.37 17.79 8.54
N GLY A 281 -36.09 17.44 8.65
CA GLY A 281 -35.43 17.04 9.89
C GLY A 281 -35.05 15.55 9.92
N GLY A 282 -33.95 15.24 10.62
CA GLY A 282 -33.39 13.90 10.71
C GLY A 282 -32.23 13.67 9.74
N ASN A 283 -31.26 12.88 10.18
CA ASN A 283 -30.11 12.42 9.39
C ASN A 283 -29.55 11.14 10.01
N GLY A 284 -28.68 10.44 9.26
CA GLY A 284 -28.00 9.27 9.78
C GLY A 284 -27.05 8.63 8.78
N THR A 285 -26.46 7.51 9.20
CA THR A 285 -25.59 6.67 8.38
C THR A 285 -26.37 5.44 7.92
N ALA A 286 -26.26 5.09 6.65
CA ALA A 286 -26.85 3.86 6.12
C ALA A 286 -26.01 2.63 6.51
N THR A 287 -26.65 1.47 6.61
CA THR A 287 -25.97 0.19 6.79
C THR A 287 -25.50 -0.32 5.42
N GLY A 288 -24.20 -0.64 5.31
CA GLY A 288 -23.57 -1.06 4.05
C GLY A 288 -23.12 0.11 3.17
N THR A 289 -22.23 -0.16 2.21
CA THR A 289 -21.68 0.87 1.30
C THR A 289 -21.99 0.57 -0.16
N THR A 290 -21.76 -0.66 -0.64
CA THR A 290 -22.10 -1.05 -2.03
C THR A 290 -23.60 -1.24 -2.24
N SER A 291 -24.20 -2.07 -1.39
CA SER A 291 -25.66 -2.20 -1.26
C SER A 291 -26.00 -1.65 0.12
N TRP A 292 -26.66 -0.50 0.15
CA TRP A 292 -26.88 0.23 1.40
C TRP A 292 -28.37 0.28 1.76
N THR A 293 -28.66 0.39 3.04
CA THR A 293 -30.02 0.51 3.58
C THR A 293 -30.06 1.58 4.68
N ALA A 294 -31.00 2.52 4.57
CA ALA A 294 -31.31 3.49 5.61
C ALA A 294 -32.76 3.27 6.07
N SER A 295 -32.92 2.73 7.27
CA SER A 295 -34.23 2.41 7.86
C SER A 295 -34.65 3.46 8.89
N GLY A 296 -35.96 3.55 9.16
CA GLY A 296 -36.48 4.42 10.22
C GLY A 296 -36.39 5.91 9.91
N ILE A 297 -36.40 6.29 8.62
CA ILE A 297 -36.41 7.69 8.22
C ILE A 297 -37.78 8.26 8.53
N VAL A 298 -37.83 9.18 9.48
CA VAL A 298 -39.05 9.88 9.87
C VAL A 298 -39.41 10.93 8.82
N LEU A 299 -40.66 10.90 8.35
CA LEU A 299 -41.23 11.85 7.40
C LEU A 299 -42.18 12.80 8.12
N GLN A 300 -42.16 14.07 7.74
CA GLN A 300 -43.14 15.07 8.17
C GLN A 300 -44.24 15.20 7.12
N VAL A 301 -45.46 15.57 7.51
CA VAL A 301 -46.54 15.85 6.55
C VAL A 301 -46.09 16.91 5.54
N GLY A 302 -46.35 16.66 4.26
CA GLY A 302 -45.92 17.50 3.15
C GLY A 302 -44.62 17.01 2.51
N THR A 303 -43.82 17.95 2.00
CA THR A 303 -42.62 17.63 1.22
C THR A 303 -41.41 17.36 2.12
N ASN A 304 -40.77 16.21 1.89
CA ASN A 304 -39.52 15.76 2.50
C ASN A 304 -38.50 15.53 1.38
N VAL A 305 -37.40 16.28 1.36
CA VAL A 305 -36.32 16.04 0.41
C VAL A 305 -35.26 15.19 1.09
N LEU A 306 -35.23 13.91 0.71
CA LEU A 306 -34.23 12.96 1.21
C LEU A 306 -32.99 13.04 0.33
N THR A 307 -31.85 13.33 0.93
CA THR A 307 -30.55 13.38 0.26
C THR A 307 -29.67 12.27 0.79
N VAL A 308 -29.21 11.39 -0.09
CA VAL A 308 -28.26 10.31 0.22
C VAL A 308 -26.89 10.72 -0.32
N THR A 309 -25.84 10.65 0.50
CA THR A 309 -24.47 11.00 0.14
C THR A 309 -23.56 9.78 0.29
N ALA A 310 -22.91 9.36 -0.80
CA ALA A 310 -21.81 8.40 -0.77
C ALA A 310 -20.47 9.14 -0.73
N ARG A 311 -19.53 8.64 0.07
CA ARG A 311 -18.17 9.17 0.21
C ARG A 311 -17.15 8.04 0.03
N ASP A 312 -16.02 8.34 -0.59
CA ASP A 312 -14.89 7.41 -0.72
C ASP A 312 -13.85 7.61 0.40
N GLY A 313 -12.71 6.91 0.32
CA GLY A 313 -11.59 7.07 1.27
C GLY A 313 -10.73 8.33 1.03
N SER A 314 -10.91 8.99 -0.11
CA SER A 314 -10.14 10.16 -0.57
C SER A 314 -10.93 11.46 -0.48
N THR A 315 -12.03 11.47 0.29
CA THR A 315 -12.97 12.59 0.52
C THR A 315 -13.83 13.03 -0.67
N ASN A 316 -13.79 12.30 -1.78
CA ASN A 316 -14.72 12.54 -2.89
C ASN A 316 -16.12 12.08 -2.49
N SER A 317 -17.14 12.75 -3.02
CA SER A 317 -18.54 12.46 -2.67
C SER A 317 -19.50 12.72 -3.82
N ALA A 318 -20.59 11.96 -3.84
CA ALA A 318 -21.73 12.19 -4.71
C ALA A 318 -23.05 12.01 -3.97
N THR A 319 -24.11 12.60 -4.50
CA THR A 319 -25.43 12.62 -3.87
C THR A 319 -26.52 12.14 -4.81
N ALA A 320 -27.52 11.44 -4.25
CA ALA A 320 -28.79 11.15 -4.89
C ALA A 320 -29.93 11.72 -4.02
N THR A 321 -30.99 12.20 -4.66
CA THR A 321 -32.13 12.81 -3.97
C THR A 321 -33.43 12.13 -4.32
N LEU A 322 -34.31 11.97 -3.33
CA LEU A 322 -35.70 11.55 -3.51
C LEU A 322 -36.62 12.58 -2.84
N THR A 323 -37.54 13.15 -3.61
CA THR A 323 -38.58 14.02 -3.06
C THR A 323 -39.76 13.16 -2.64
N VAL A 324 -40.03 13.11 -1.34
CA VAL A 324 -41.13 12.35 -0.77
C VAL A 324 -42.23 13.30 -0.32
N THR A 325 -43.45 13.13 -0.84
CA THR A 325 -44.62 13.83 -0.33
C THR A 325 -45.38 12.88 0.59
N ALA A 326 -45.31 13.15 1.90
CA ALA A 326 -46.12 12.44 2.88
C ALA A 326 -47.48 13.13 2.98
N THR A 327 -48.54 12.39 2.65
CA THR A 327 -49.91 12.86 2.77
C THR A 327 -50.44 12.59 4.18
N PRO A 328 -51.30 13.46 4.74
CA PRO A 328 -51.97 13.19 6.01
C PRO A 328 -52.73 11.87 5.95
N LEU A 329 -52.78 11.16 7.07
CA LEU A 329 -53.60 9.95 7.18
C LEU A 329 -55.07 10.25 6.91
N ALA A 330 -55.65 9.51 5.97
CA ALA A 330 -57.07 9.52 5.67
C ALA A 330 -57.77 8.38 6.40
N PHE A 331 -58.97 8.65 6.90
CA PHE A 331 -59.82 7.65 7.56
C PHE A 331 -61.16 7.56 6.84
N THR A 332 -61.76 6.37 6.77
CA THR A 332 -63.11 6.21 6.20
C THR A 332 -64.14 6.83 7.15
N ASP A 333 -65.18 7.45 6.57
CA ASP A 333 -66.23 8.17 7.30
C ASP A 333 -65.67 9.24 8.24
N ASP A 334 -64.82 10.14 7.74
CA ASP A 334 -64.16 11.18 8.56
C ASP A 334 -64.79 12.57 8.35
N PRO A 335 -65.35 13.23 9.39
CA PRO A 335 -65.48 12.76 10.77
C PRO A 335 -66.62 11.73 10.93
N LEU A 336 -66.51 10.85 11.93
CA LEU A 336 -67.63 10.00 12.34
C LEU A 336 -68.71 10.90 12.95
N VAL A 337 -69.96 10.78 12.48
CA VAL A 337 -71.06 11.62 12.96
C VAL A 337 -71.97 10.80 13.87
N ALA A 338 -72.30 11.36 15.04
CA ALA A 338 -73.17 10.71 16.01
C ALA A 338 -74.54 10.39 15.39
N GLU A 339 -75.12 9.26 15.79
CA GLU A 339 -76.43 8.77 15.33
C GLU A 339 -76.55 8.41 13.83
N SER A 340 -75.60 8.79 12.98
CA SER A 340 -75.60 8.45 11.55
C SER A 340 -74.53 7.44 11.14
N THR A 341 -73.36 7.46 11.79
CA THR A 341 -72.25 6.57 11.44
C THR A 341 -72.13 5.45 12.48
N VAL A 342 -72.34 4.20 12.05
CA VAL A 342 -72.08 3.03 12.89
C VAL A 342 -70.58 2.82 12.98
N ILE A 343 -70.04 2.82 14.21
CA ILE A 343 -68.63 2.52 14.46
C ILE A 343 -68.38 1.04 14.21
N LYS A 344 -67.48 0.73 13.28
CA LYS A 344 -67.15 -0.64 12.85
C LYS A 344 -65.74 -0.99 13.26
N ALA A 345 -65.45 -2.30 13.32
CA ALA A 345 -64.10 -2.82 13.48
C ALA A 345 -63.10 -2.23 12.47
N ALA A 346 -63.56 -1.96 11.23
CA ALA A 346 -62.75 -1.29 10.21
C ALA A 346 -62.21 0.07 10.67
N HIS A 347 -63.03 0.91 11.31
CA HIS A 347 -62.58 2.22 11.82
C HIS A 347 -61.49 2.08 12.89
N VAL A 348 -61.59 1.06 13.75
CA VAL A 348 -60.56 0.76 14.77
C VAL A 348 -59.27 0.30 14.09
N MET A 349 -59.35 -0.57 13.09
CA MET A 349 -58.18 -1.05 12.34
C MET A 349 -57.43 0.09 11.65
N GLU A 350 -58.14 1.05 11.05
CA GLU A 350 -57.50 2.23 10.45
C GLU A 350 -56.74 3.05 11.51
N VAL A 351 -57.32 3.27 12.69
CA VAL A 351 -56.66 4.02 13.78
C VAL A 351 -55.48 3.23 14.36
N ARG A 352 -55.57 1.90 14.48
CA ARG A 352 -54.42 1.06 14.88
C ARG A 352 -53.26 1.20 13.92
N ALA A 353 -53.51 1.04 12.62
CA ALA A 353 -52.48 1.17 11.60
C ALA A 353 -51.83 2.57 11.61
N ALA A 354 -52.65 3.61 11.81
CA ALA A 354 -52.21 4.98 11.97
C ALA A 354 -51.31 5.17 13.21
N ILE A 355 -51.70 4.60 14.35
CA ILE A 355 -50.91 4.65 15.59
C ILE A 355 -49.59 3.89 15.44
N ASP A 356 -49.61 2.68 14.88
CA ASP A 356 -48.39 1.89 14.68
C ASP A 356 -47.39 2.61 13.75
N ALA A 357 -47.89 3.35 12.74
CA ALA A 357 -47.06 4.17 11.86
C ALA A 357 -46.37 5.32 12.63
N VAL A 358 -47.09 6.05 13.48
CA VAL A 358 -46.48 7.15 14.27
C VAL A 358 -45.59 6.62 15.41
N ARG A 359 -45.90 5.44 15.98
CA ARG A 359 -45.03 4.77 16.95
C ARG A 359 -43.68 4.44 16.33
N LEU A 360 -43.68 3.85 15.14
CA LEU A 360 -42.44 3.56 14.42
C LEU A 360 -41.65 4.84 14.10
N ALA A 361 -42.34 5.93 13.76
CA ALA A 361 -41.73 7.23 13.51
C ALA A 361 -41.03 7.83 14.75
N VAL A 362 -41.51 7.54 15.96
CA VAL A 362 -40.85 7.98 17.21
C VAL A 362 -39.90 6.93 17.79
N GLY A 363 -39.61 5.86 17.05
CA GLY A 363 -38.67 4.81 17.47
C GLY A 363 -39.26 3.76 18.43
N LEU A 364 -40.58 3.72 18.59
CA LEU A 364 -41.27 2.68 19.34
C LEU A 364 -41.56 1.45 18.46
N ALA A 365 -41.58 0.27 19.09
CA ALA A 365 -42.07 -0.95 18.46
C ALA A 365 -43.60 -0.87 18.22
N PRO A 366 -44.14 -1.66 17.26
CA PRO A 366 -45.59 -1.83 17.09
C PRO A 366 -46.27 -2.17 18.41
N PHE A 367 -47.49 -1.71 18.61
CA PHE A 367 -48.20 -1.95 19.86
C PHE A 367 -48.73 -3.40 19.92
N ASP A 368 -48.57 -4.04 21.09
CA ASP A 368 -49.13 -5.37 21.34
C ASP A 368 -50.64 -5.26 21.66
N TRP A 369 -51.45 -5.22 20.60
CA TRP A 369 -52.91 -5.08 20.70
C TRP A 369 -53.55 -6.27 21.45
N THR A 370 -54.38 -6.00 22.47
CA THR A 370 -55.03 -7.03 23.31
C THR A 370 -55.86 -8.02 22.49
N ASP A 371 -56.57 -7.50 21.49
CA ASP A 371 -57.32 -8.29 20.50
C ASP A 371 -56.65 -8.08 19.13
N PRO A 372 -55.67 -8.91 18.73
CA PRO A 372 -54.82 -8.64 17.57
C PRO A 372 -55.55 -8.79 16.24
N THR A 373 -56.65 -9.55 16.20
CA THR A 373 -57.36 -9.87 14.95
C THR A 373 -58.80 -9.33 14.98
N LEU A 374 -59.02 -8.21 14.32
CA LEU A 374 -60.35 -7.65 14.09
C LEU A 374 -60.82 -7.99 12.68
N THR A 375 -61.98 -8.64 12.56
CA THR A 375 -62.59 -8.95 11.27
C THR A 375 -63.73 -7.95 11.01
N PRO A 376 -63.69 -7.19 9.90
CA PRO A 376 -64.78 -6.29 9.54
C PRO A 376 -66.13 -7.00 9.54
N GLU A 377 -67.17 -6.30 9.97
CA GLU A 377 -68.57 -6.79 10.00
C GLU A 377 -68.87 -7.94 10.97
N SER A 378 -67.86 -8.59 11.60
CA SER A 378 -68.08 -9.67 12.57
C SER A 378 -67.56 -9.38 13.99
N THR A 379 -66.45 -8.66 14.14
CA THR A 379 -65.89 -8.39 15.47
C THR A 379 -66.58 -7.16 16.09
N PRO A 380 -67.25 -7.29 17.25
CA PRO A 380 -67.81 -6.15 17.94
C PRO A 380 -66.70 -5.25 18.51
N VAL A 381 -66.85 -3.94 18.36
CA VAL A 381 -65.92 -2.96 18.95
C VAL A 381 -66.18 -2.87 20.45
N LYS A 382 -65.13 -3.05 21.26
CA LYS A 382 -65.20 -3.13 22.74
C LYS A 382 -64.43 -1.98 23.37
N ALA A 383 -64.76 -1.64 24.62
CA ALA A 383 -64.04 -0.65 25.42
C ALA A 383 -62.52 -0.93 25.50
N ALA A 384 -62.12 -2.21 25.54
CA ALA A 384 -60.71 -2.62 25.49
C ALA A 384 -59.96 -2.13 24.23
N HIS A 385 -60.62 -2.10 23.07
CA HIS A 385 -59.99 -1.60 21.85
C HIS A 385 -59.69 -0.10 21.95
N LEU A 386 -60.59 0.69 22.54
CA LEU A 386 -60.38 2.12 22.78
C LEU A 386 -59.25 2.36 23.80
N ALA A 387 -59.19 1.53 24.85
CA ALA A 387 -58.15 1.57 25.86
C ALA A 387 -56.75 1.37 25.27
N ASP A 388 -56.60 0.35 24.43
CA ASP A 388 -55.35 0.06 23.72
C ASP A 388 -54.95 1.25 22.83
N LEU A 389 -55.89 1.80 22.04
CA LEU A 389 -55.62 2.92 21.13
C LEU A 389 -55.10 4.16 21.87
N ARG A 390 -55.74 4.54 22.99
CA ARG A 390 -55.31 5.67 23.83
C ARG A 390 -53.91 5.40 24.41
N THR A 391 -53.71 4.24 25.01
CA THR A 391 -52.42 3.84 25.61
C THR A 391 -51.28 3.87 24.58
N ALA A 392 -51.51 3.29 23.41
CA ALA A 392 -50.52 3.19 22.35
C ALA A 392 -50.13 4.56 21.79
N LEU A 393 -51.09 5.49 21.69
CA LEU A 393 -50.86 6.86 21.22
C LEU A 393 -50.20 7.72 22.29
N ASP A 394 -50.61 7.62 23.55
CA ASP A 394 -50.04 8.38 24.67
C ASP A 394 -48.55 8.06 24.84
N GLN A 395 -48.16 6.78 24.73
CA GLN A 395 -46.75 6.37 24.72
C GLN A 395 -45.96 7.03 23.58
N ALA A 396 -46.56 7.16 22.39
CA ALA A 396 -45.91 7.80 21.26
C ALA A 396 -45.73 9.32 21.49
N TYR A 397 -46.71 9.99 22.08
CA TYR A 397 -46.63 11.40 22.49
C TYR A 397 -45.55 11.62 23.57
N GLU A 398 -45.46 10.73 24.56
CA GLU A 398 -44.47 10.79 25.63
C GLU A 398 -43.04 10.69 25.07
N VAL A 399 -42.78 9.71 24.20
CA VAL A 399 -41.46 9.56 23.54
C VAL A 399 -41.16 10.74 22.63
N ALA A 400 -42.18 11.33 21.98
CA ALA A 400 -42.04 12.55 21.20
C ALA A 400 -41.81 13.82 22.06
N GLY A 401 -41.84 13.70 23.39
CA GLY A 401 -41.71 14.85 24.30
C GLY A 401 -42.89 15.83 24.22
N ARG A 402 -44.07 15.36 23.80
CA ARG A 402 -45.30 16.16 23.69
C ARG A 402 -46.28 15.79 24.79
N ALA A 403 -47.11 16.76 25.18
CA ALA A 403 -48.21 16.50 26.11
C ALA A 403 -49.20 15.52 25.49
N ALA A 404 -49.58 14.48 26.24
CA ALA A 404 -50.54 13.48 25.78
C ALA A 404 -51.90 14.12 25.44
N PRO A 405 -52.63 13.57 24.44
CA PRO A 405 -53.95 14.06 24.07
C PRO A 405 -54.93 14.01 25.25
N LEU A 406 -55.80 15.01 25.33
CA LEU A 406 -56.94 14.99 26.25
C LEU A 406 -58.11 14.25 25.59
N TYR A 407 -58.69 13.30 26.33
CA TYR A 407 -59.79 12.47 25.85
C TYR A 407 -61.10 12.77 26.57
N THR A 408 -62.20 12.81 25.83
CA THR A 408 -63.55 12.82 26.40
C THR A 408 -63.87 11.46 27.01
N ASP A 409 -64.57 11.45 28.14
CA ASP A 409 -64.86 10.26 28.94
C ASP A 409 -63.57 9.45 29.26
N PRO A 410 -62.66 9.97 30.11
CA PRO A 410 -61.39 9.30 30.40
C PRO A 410 -61.59 7.93 31.05
N ASP A 411 -62.64 7.79 31.89
CA ASP A 411 -62.99 6.56 32.61
C ASP A 411 -63.92 5.62 31.81
N ALA A 412 -64.10 5.83 30.50
CA ALA A 412 -64.94 5.01 29.62
C ALA A 412 -64.47 3.55 29.42
N LEU A 413 -63.66 3.03 30.34
CA LEU A 413 -62.98 1.75 30.28
C LEU A 413 -63.76 0.63 30.99
N ALA A 414 -64.93 0.91 31.56
CA ALA A 414 -65.81 -0.11 32.13
C ALA A 414 -66.44 -0.98 31.01
N GLU A 415 -66.62 -2.28 31.27
CA GLU A 415 -67.02 -3.32 30.30
C GLU A 415 -68.30 -3.04 29.49
N PHE A 416 -69.11 -2.05 29.89
CA PHE A 416 -70.37 -1.67 29.23
C PHE A 416 -70.39 -0.24 28.66
N THR A 417 -69.24 0.43 28.55
CA THR A 417 -69.24 1.81 28.04
C THR A 417 -69.49 1.84 26.53
N LEU A 418 -70.50 2.60 26.11
CA LEU A 418 -70.80 2.82 24.70
C LEU A 418 -69.71 3.69 24.08
N ILE A 419 -69.00 3.15 23.08
CA ILE A 419 -68.02 3.91 22.31
C ILE A 419 -68.76 4.89 21.41
N LYS A 420 -68.45 6.18 21.56
CA LYS A 420 -69.07 7.30 20.84
C LYS A 420 -68.18 7.74 19.69
N ALA A 421 -68.78 8.39 18.69
CA ALA A 421 -68.05 8.95 17.55
C ALA A 421 -66.92 9.90 17.97
N ILE A 422 -67.14 10.66 19.07
CA ILE A 422 -66.13 11.59 19.61
C ILE A 422 -64.84 10.88 20.02
N HIS A 423 -64.90 9.66 20.57
CA HIS A 423 -63.73 8.95 21.07
C HIS A 423 -62.76 8.59 19.94
N LEU A 424 -63.28 8.09 18.82
CA LEU A 424 -62.44 7.78 17.65
C LEU A 424 -62.02 9.05 16.89
N ASN A 425 -62.88 10.06 16.79
CA ASN A 425 -62.52 11.32 16.14
C ASN A 425 -61.37 12.05 16.88
N GLU A 426 -61.35 12.01 18.22
CA GLU A 426 -60.26 12.54 19.03
C GLU A 426 -58.94 11.82 18.74
N LEU A 427 -58.96 10.48 18.69
CA LEU A 427 -57.79 9.68 18.33
C LEU A 427 -57.31 9.96 16.90
N ARG A 428 -58.22 9.96 15.91
CA ARG A 428 -57.91 10.29 14.51
C ARG A 428 -57.25 11.67 14.39
N ARG A 429 -57.76 12.66 15.12
CA ARG A 429 -57.17 14.01 15.17
C ARG A 429 -55.81 14.00 15.86
N ALA A 430 -55.69 13.31 16.99
CA ALA A 430 -54.45 13.25 17.76
C ALA A 430 -53.33 12.53 16.99
N VAL A 431 -53.62 11.44 16.27
CA VAL A 431 -52.62 10.74 15.47
C VAL A 431 -52.10 11.61 14.31
N ARG A 432 -52.96 12.45 13.70
CA ARG A 432 -52.53 13.41 12.66
C ARG A 432 -51.71 14.58 13.21
N GLY A 433 -51.85 14.88 14.50
CA GLY A 433 -51.20 15.99 15.17
C GLY A 433 -49.86 15.62 15.83
N LEU A 434 -49.51 14.33 15.85
CA LEU A 434 -48.21 13.86 16.29
C LEU A 434 -47.23 13.96 15.11
#